data_AF-A0A327U227-F1
#
_entry.id   AF-A0A327U227-F1
#
_cell.length_a   1.000
_cell.length_b   1.000
_cell.length_c   1.000
_cell.angle_alpha   90.00
_cell.angle_beta   90.00
_cell.angle_gamma   90.00
#
_symmetry.space_group_name_H-M   'P 1'
#
loop_
_entity.id
_entity.type
_entity.pdbx_description
1 polymer ?
#
loop_
_entity_poly.entity_id
_entity_poly.type
_entity_poly.pdbx_seq_one_letter_code
_entity_poly.pdbx_strand_id
1 'polypeptide(L)'
;MREITKQFNVPEPFPTVELRLPYNSGTVKVKLKRFEQRGSDLWLLVAVPRWSRWSTQVQVGERAYEGISPGVEDLWAPAFAVTADSEVFERLEGQYRRAA
;
A
#
# COMPACT_ATOMS: atom_id res chain seq x y z
N MET A 1 15.43 -8.81 13.51
CA MET A 1 15.14 -7.75 12.54
C MET A 1 15.74 -8.20 11.21
N ARG A 2 14.98 -8.27 10.10
CA ARG A 2 15.56 -8.66 8.80
C ARG A 2 16.26 -7.46 8.18
N GLU A 3 17.42 -7.71 7.57
CA GLU A 3 18.26 -6.66 6.97
C GLU A 3 17.60 -6.07 5.72
N ILE A 4 17.68 -4.74 5.55
CA ILE A 4 17.13 -4.06 4.37
C ILE A 4 18.21 -4.09 3.29
N THR A 5 17.96 -4.88 2.23
CA THR A 5 18.94 -5.16 1.18
C THR A 5 18.93 -4.10 0.08
N LYS A 6 17.74 -3.56 -0.24
CA LYS A 6 17.55 -2.44 -1.19
C LYS A 6 16.35 -1.60 -0.78
N GLN A 7 16.41 -0.30 -1.06
CA GLN A 7 15.28 0.63 -0.91
C GLN A 7 15.19 1.54 -2.14
N PHE A 8 13.97 1.87 -2.57
CA PHE A 8 13.72 2.82 -3.66
C PHE A 8 12.54 3.73 -3.27
N ASN A 9 12.79 5.04 -3.23
CA ASN A 9 11.73 6.05 -3.03
C ASN A 9 11.12 6.39 -4.39
N VAL A 10 9.79 6.38 -4.46
CA VAL A 10 9.06 6.76 -5.67
C VAL A 10 9.01 8.29 -5.74
N PRO A 11 9.45 8.92 -6.85
CA PRO A 11 9.35 10.37 -6.99
C PRO A 11 7.89 10.82 -7.11
N GLU A 12 7.61 12.04 -6.65
CA GLU A 12 6.31 12.66 -6.90
C GLU A 12 6.12 13.00 -8.39
N PRO A 13 4.89 12.94 -8.93
CA PRO A 13 3.64 12.61 -8.24
C PRO A 13 3.46 11.09 -8.03
N PHE A 14 3.15 10.70 -6.79
CA PHE A 14 2.99 9.28 -6.43
C PHE A 14 1.93 8.58 -7.29
N PRO A 15 2.25 7.42 -7.90
CA PRO A 15 1.27 6.63 -8.64
C PRO A 15 0.16 6.12 -7.73
N THR A 16 -1.05 6.03 -8.29
CA THR A 16 -2.16 5.34 -7.64
C THR A 16 -2.06 3.85 -7.94
N VAL A 17 -2.20 3.01 -6.92
CA VAL A 17 -2.25 1.55 -7.01
C VAL A 17 -3.42 1.03 -6.17
N GLU A 18 -3.85 -0.21 -6.37
CA GLU A 18 -4.90 -0.84 -5.58
C GLU A 18 -4.28 -1.73 -4.49
N LEU A 19 -4.61 -1.47 -3.23
CA LEU A 19 -4.27 -2.32 -2.09
C LEU A 19 -5.45 -3.24 -1.78
N ARG A 20 -5.18 -4.54 -1.72
CA ARG A 20 -6.09 -5.57 -1.17
C ARG A 20 -5.96 -5.56 0.35
N LEU A 21 -7.08 -5.33 1.03
CA LEU A 21 -7.14 -5.37 2.49
C LEU A 21 -7.24 -6.82 2.98
N PRO A 22 -6.77 -7.12 4.21
CA PRO A 22 -6.85 -8.47 4.77
C PRO A 22 -8.31 -8.90 4.99
N TYR A 23 -8.52 -10.21 5.19
CA TYR A 23 -9.82 -10.80 5.59
C TYR A 23 -11.02 -10.46 4.69
N ASN A 24 -10.79 -10.29 3.38
CA ASN A 24 -11.81 -9.93 2.38
C ASN A 24 -12.45 -8.54 2.54
N SER A 25 -11.80 -7.61 3.27
CA SER A 25 -12.26 -6.20 3.42
C SER A 25 -12.19 -5.35 2.12
N GLY A 26 -12.07 -5.98 0.95
CA GLY A 26 -12.11 -5.34 -0.36
C GLY A 26 -10.77 -4.78 -0.85
N THR A 27 -10.85 -3.86 -1.81
CA THR A 27 -9.70 -3.13 -2.37
C THR A 27 -9.86 -1.62 -2.17
N VAL A 28 -8.73 -0.93 -1.98
CA VAL A 28 -8.68 0.52 -1.80
C VAL A 28 -7.59 1.14 -2.67
N LYS A 29 -7.87 2.28 -3.30
CA LYS A 29 -6.89 3.02 -4.10
C LYS A 29 -5.96 3.82 -3.19
N VAL A 30 -4.66 3.52 -3.24
CA VAL A 30 -3.62 4.10 -2.38
C VAL A 30 -2.52 4.74 -3.21
N LYS A 31 -1.66 5.56 -2.58
CA LYS A 31 -0.51 6.20 -3.25
C LYS A 31 0.80 5.50 -2.88
N LEU A 32 1.53 4.99 -3.86
CA LEU A 32 2.78 4.26 -3.62
C LEU A 32 3.97 5.22 -3.43
N LYS A 33 4.63 5.15 -2.27
CA LYS A 33 5.71 6.05 -1.84
C LYS A 33 7.10 5.41 -1.86
N ARG A 34 7.23 4.13 -1.48
CA ARG A 34 8.53 3.44 -1.35
C ARG A 34 8.42 1.95 -1.58
N PHE A 35 9.50 1.36 -2.08
CA PHE A 35 9.79 -0.07 -2.09
C PHE A 35 10.95 -0.37 -1.13
N GLU A 36 10.83 -1.41 -0.30
CA GLU A 36 11.91 -1.94 0.55
C GLU A 36 12.01 -3.45 0.34
N GLN A 37 13.18 -3.91 -0.11
CA GLN A 37 13.52 -5.33 -0.17
C GLN A 37 14.17 -5.76 1.15
N ARG A 38 13.54 -6.71 1.84
CA ARG A 38 13.95 -7.23 3.16
C ARG A 38 14.32 -8.71 3.01
N GLY A 39 15.50 -8.98 2.46
CA GLY A 39 15.91 -10.31 2.00
C GLY A 39 15.20 -10.70 0.70
N SER A 40 14.44 -11.81 0.72
CA SER A 40 13.59 -12.24 -0.40
C SER A 40 12.34 -11.39 -0.59
N ASP A 41 11.89 -10.69 0.46
CA ASP A 41 10.53 -10.17 0.53
C ASP A 41 10.49 -8.69 0.12
N LEU A 42 9.54 -8.33 -0.76
CA LEU A 42 9.30 -6.96 -1.18
C LEU A 42 8.14 -6.35 -0.38
N TRP A 43 8.44 -5.25 0.31
CA TRP A 43 7.50 -4.44 1.09
C TRP A 43 7.30 -3.08 0.43
N LEU A 44 6.07 -2.58 0.49
CA LEU A 44 5.62 -1.36 -0.17
C LEU A 44 5.06 -0.39 0.87
N LEU A 45 5.58 0.84 0.89
CA LEU A 45 5.00 1.92 1.67
C LEU A 45 3.93 2.62 0.84
N VAL A 46 2.69 2.56 1.29
CA VAL A 46 1.55 3.16 0.61
C VAL A 46 0.84 4.14 1.54
N ALA A 47 0.53 5.34 1.04
CA ALA A 47 -0.33 6.28 1.72
C ALA A 47 -1.80 5.92 1.44
N VAL A 48 -2.52 5.52 2.48
CA VAL A 48 -3.92 5.10 2.39
C VAL A 48 -4.83 6.32 2.56
N PRO A 49 -5.82 6.55 1.68
CA PRO A 49 -6.76 7.65 1.87
C PRO A 49 -7.61 7.39 3.12
N ARG A 50 -7.61 8.36 4.04
CA ARG A 50 -8.40 8.29 5.26
C ARG A 50 -9.88 8.14 4.94
N TRP A 51 -10.53 7.12 5.49
CA TRP A 51 -11.99 7.02 5.43
C TRP A 51 -12.61 7.90 6.51
N SER A 52 -13.37 8.92 6.08
CA SER A 52 -14.11 9.81 6.99
C SER A 52 -15.35 9.16 7.60
N ARG A 53 -15.80 8.02 7.04
CA ARG A 53 -16.99 7.30 7.48
C ARG A 53 -16.89 5.83 7.08
N TRP A 54 -16.89 4.93 8.05
CA TRP A 54 -17.34 3.56 7.83
C TRP A 54 -18.87 3.55 7.87
N SER A 55 -19.53 2.96 6.88
CA SER A 55 -20.94 2.56 7.01
C SER A 55 -21.00 1.11 7.48
N THR A 56 -20.54 0.85 8.71
CA THR A 56 -20.84 -0.40 9.40
C THR A 56 -22.33 -0.45 9.71
N GLN A 57 -23.12 -1.08 8.84
CA GLN A 57 -24.25 -1.91 9.32
C GLN A 57 -23.69 -3.23 9.85
N VAL A 58 -22.80 -3.13 10.85
CA VAL A 58 -22.39 -4.25 11.69
C VAL A 58 -23.50 -4.43 12.71
N GLN A 59 -24.06 -5.63 12.79
CA GLN A 59 -25.16 -5.90 13.71
C GLN A 59 -24.67 -5.82 15.17
N VAL A 60 -25.58 -5.46 16.08
CA VAL A 60 -25.27 -5.39 17.51
C VAL A 60 -24.90 -6.78 18.03
N GLY A 61 -23.61 -7.03 18.20
CA GLY A 61 -23.07 -8.30 18.70
C GLY A 61 -21.80 -8.81 18.01
N GLU A 62 -21.45 -8.30 16.83
CA GLU A 62 -20.24 -8.74 16.10
C GLU A 62 -18.98 -7.94 16.47
N ARG A 63 -17.81 -8.57 16.30
CA ARG A 63 -16.51 -7.92 16.55
C ARG A 63 -16.17 -6.92 15.45
N ALA A 64 -16.14 -5.64 15.80
CA ALA A 64 -15.48 -4.62 14.99
C ALA A 64 -13.95 -4.78 15.09
N TYR A 65 -13.25 -4.87 13.96
CA TYR A 65 -11.80 -5.13 13.92
C TYR A 65 -10.92 -3.93 13.56
N GLU A 66 -11.49 -2.80 13.10
CA GLU A 66 -10.70 -1.68 12.58
C GLU A 66 -11.25 -0.31 13.02
N GLY A 67 -10.32 0.61 13.30
CA GLY A 67 -10.59 2.02 13.51
C GLY A 67 -9.37 2.83 13.10
N ILE A 68 -9.46 3.58 11.99
CA ILE A 68 -8.37 4.43 11.47
C ILE A 68 -8.57 5.87 11.96
N SER A 69 -7.48 6.51 12.39
CA SER A 69 -7.50 7.77 13.13
C SER A 69 -7.35 9.03 12.24
N PRO A 70 -7.38 10.26 12.83
CA PRO A 70 -6.50 11.40 12.52
C PRO A 70 -6.21 11.82 11.05
N GLY A 71 -5.46 11.04 10.27
CA GLY A 71 -4.76 11.54 9.07
C GLY A 71 -4.74 10.61 7.86
N VAL A 72 -4.01 11.01 6.81
CA VAL A 72 -3.51 10.08 5.80
C VAL A 72 -2.42 9.26 6.47
N GLU A 73 -2.59 7.94 6.51
CA GLU A 73 -1.65 7.03 7.19
C GLU A 73 -0.78 6.30 6.17
N ASP A 74 0.52 6.20 6.48
CA ASP A 74 1.50 5.46 5.69
C ASP A 74 1.58 4.02 6.19
N LEU A 75 1.09 3.10 5.37
CA LEU A 75 0.96 1.68 5.67
C LEU A 75 2.02 0.87 4.93
N TRP A 76 2.63 -0.10 5.62
CA TRP A 76 3.47 -1.12 5.00
C TRP A 76 2.63 -2.32 4.53
N ALA A 77 2.58 -2.53 3.22
CA ALA A 77 1.92 -3.67 2.59
C ALA A 77 2.95 -4.61 1.94
N PRO A 78 2.74 -5.94 1.96
CA PRO A 78 3.56 -6.85 1.17
C PRO A 78 3.19 -6.73 -0.32
N ALA A 79 4.16 -6.96 -1.22
CA ALA A 79 3.95 -6.74 -2.65
C ALA A 79 2.75 -7.52 -3.26
N PHE A 80 2.47 -8.74 -2.78
CA PHE A 80 1.31 -9.54 -3.25
C PHE A 80 -0.06 -8.92 -2.93
N ALA A 81 -0.12 -7.99 -1.97
CA ALA A 81 -1.35 -7.29 -1.60
C ALA A 81 -1.60 -6.08 -2.51
N VAL A 82 -0.65 -5.65 -3.33
CA VAL A 82 -0.77 -4.45 -4.17
C VAL A 82 -0.87 -4.85 -5.65
N THR A 83 -1.92 -4.38 -6.31
CA THR A 83 -2.10 -4.47 -7.76
C THR A 83 -1.87 -3.08 -8.36
N ALA A 84 -0.97 -2.98 -9.33
CA ALA A 84 -0.80 -1.77 -10.14
C ALA A 84 -1.38 -2.01 -11.54
N ASP A 85 -1.82 -0.94 -12.20
CA ASP A 85 -2.13 -0.98 -13.63
C ASP A 85 -0.83 -1.21 -14.44
N SER A 86 -0.93 -1.81 -15.62
CA SER A 86 0.23 -2.14 -16.47
C SER A 86 1.02 -0.89 -16.85
N GLU A 87 0.33 0.22 -17.17
CA GLU A 87 0.95 1.51 -17.48
C GLU A 87 1.73 2.08 -16.27
N VAL A 88 1.20 1.87 -15.05
CA VAL A 88 1.87 2.29 -13.81
C VAL A 88 3.11 1.43 -13.55
N PHE A 89 3.03 0.13 -13.84
CA PHE A 89 4.15 -0.80 -13.70
C PHE A 89 5.29 -0.47 -14.67
N GLU A 90 5.02 -0.32 -15.97
CA GLU A 90 6.02 0.02 -17.00
C GLU A 90 6.73 1.35 -16.67
N ARG A 91 5.97 2.35 -16.21
CA ARG A 91 6.53 3.65 -15.81
C ARG A 91 7.46 3.55 -14.60
N LEU A 92 7.10 2.73 -13.60
CA LEU A 92 7.91 2.50 -12.41
C LEU A 92 9.17 1.66 -12.71
N GLU A 93 9.05 0.65 -13.56
CA GLU A 93 10.19 -0.16 -14.00
C GLU A 93 11.20 0.70 -14.78
N GLY A 94 10.72 1.54 -15.70
CA GLY A 94 11.56 2.48 -16.45
C GLY A 94 12.27 3.52 -15.55
N GLN A 95 11.67 3.90 -14.42
CA GLN A 95 12.33 4.75 -13.41
C GLN A 95 13.37 3.97 -12.60
N TYR A 96 13.04 2.76 -12.14
CA TYR A 96 13.96 1.93 -11.35
C TYR A 96 15.21 1.55 -12.14
N ARG A 97 15.07 1.14 -13.41
CA ARG A 97 16.20 0.84 -14.31
C ARG A 97 17.11 2.03 -14.64
N ARG A 98 16.68 3.27 -14.35
CA ARG A 98 17.50 4.49 -14.52
C ARG A 98 18.17 4.97 -13.22
N ALA A 99 17.77 4.40 -12.09
CA ALA A 99 18.26 4.76 -10.75
C ALA A 99 19.13 3.66 -10.11
N ALA A 100 19.30 2.53 -10.81
CA ALA A 100 20.15 1.40 -10.46
C ALA A 100 21.36 1.33 -11.39
#